data_AF-A0A2G2YM28-F1
#
_entry.id   AF-A0A2G2YM28-F1
#
_cell.length_a   1.000
_cell.length_b   1.000
_cell.length_c   1.000
_cell.angle_alpha   90.00
_cell.angle_beta   90.00
_cell.angle_gamma   90.00
#
_symmetry.space_group_name_H-M   'P 1'
#
loop_
_entity.id
_entity.type
_entity.pdbx_description
1 polymer ?
#
loop_
_entity_poly.entity_id
_entity_poly.type
_entity_poly.pdbx_seq_one_letter_code
_entity_poly.pdbx_strand_id
1 'polypeptide(L)'
;MLTYFYKHRYKMHIQVEDNTKKTTFVLFNDVAEKLIDISTHKLFNKLSSLNNNDVPAHIQRLCGKYFIFKLKLNSYNLKEGLENFIVSKLWIPAEKLKLDYKLKREKKVYNIVY
;
A
#
# COMPACT_ATOMS: atom_id res chain seq x y z
N MET A 1 -9.71 -38.06 10.32
CA MET A 1 -10.13 -36.74 10.84
C MET A 1 -9.36 -35.69 10.04
N LEU A 2 -10.01 -34.93 9.16
CA LEU A 2 -9.36 -33.86 8.40
C LEU A 2 -9.33 -32.60 9.28
N THR A 3 -8.17 -32.26 9.83
CA THR A 3 -7.98 -30.98 10.52
C THR A 3 -7.95 -29.85 9.49
N TYR A 4 -9.03 -29.08 9.40
CA TYR A 4 -9.06 -27.84 8.63
C TYR A 4 -8.19 -26.79 9.34
N PHE A 5 -7.00 -26.52 8.79
CA PHE A 5 -6.19 -25.39 9.25
C PHE A 5 -6.74 -24.10 8.64
N TYR A 6 -7.32 -23.25 9.49
CA TYR A 6 -7.73 -21.90 9.09
C TYR A 6 -6.47 -21.06 8.81
N LYS A 7 -6.30 -20.60 7.56
CA LYS A 7 -5.16 -19.76 7.17
C LYS A 7 -5.59 -18.29 7.13
N HIS A 8 -5.09 -17.50 8.08
CA HIS A 8 -5.28 -16.05 8.08
C HIS A 8 -4.56 -15.38 6.91
N ARG A 9 -5.20 -14.38 6.27
CA ARG A 9 -4.65 -13.63 5.13
C ARG A 9 -4.93 -12.13 5.30
N TYR A 10 -4.01 -11.28 4.84
CA TYR A 10 -4.24 -9.83 4.85
C TYR A 10 -5.21 -9.40 3.75
N LYS A 11 -6.07 -8.46 4.12
CA LYS A 11 -6.79 -7.54 3.22
C LYS A 11 -6.69 -6.14 3.83
N MET A 12 -5.71 -5.37 3.39
CA MET A 12 -5.48 -4.02 3.90
C MET A 12 -6.08 -2.98 2.97
N HIS A 13 -6.86 -2.07 3.54
CA HIS A 13 -7.27 -0.84 2.89
C HIS A 13 -6.31 0.26 3.35
N ILE A 14 -5.53 0.81 2.41
CA ILE A 14 -4.60 1.90 2.71
C ILE A 14 -5.07 3.17 2.02
N GLN A 15 -4.98 4.28 2.75
CA GLN A 15 -5.19 5.59 2.17
C GLN A 15 -3.85 6.10 1.63
N VAL A 16 -3.85 6.51 0.37
CA VAL A 16 -2.67 7.06 -0.30
C VAL A 16 -2.98 8.47 -0.77
N GLU A 17 -1.96 9.31 -0.78
CA GLU A 17 -2.05 10.70 -1.21
C GLU A 17 -0.85 11.01 -2.10
N ASP A 18 -1.14 11.60 -3.25
CA ASP A 18 -0.13 12.24 -4.08
C ASP A 18 -0.42 13.74 -4.20
N ASN A 19 0.29 14.44 -5.09
CA ASN A 19 0.13 15.87 -5.28
C ASN A 19 -1.17 16.28 -6.00
N THR A 20 -2.03 15.32 -6.35
CA THR A 20 -3.30 15.55 -7.04
C THR A 20 -4.47 15.26 -6.13
N LYS A 21 -4.55 14.05 -5.59
CA LYS A 21 -5.71 13.56 -4.84
C LYS A 21 -5.31 12.49 -3.83
N LYS A 22 -6.24 12.31 -2.89
CA LYS A 22 -6.25 11.20 -1.95
C LYS A 22 -7.18 10.10 -2.48
N THR A 23 -6.77 8.84 -2.35
CA THR A 23 -7.61 7.69 -2.73
C THR A 23 -7.28 6.47 -1.87
N THR A 24 -8.02 5.38 -2.06
CA THR A 24 -7.89 4.14 -1.29
C THR A 24 -7.43 2.98 -2.17
N PHE A 25 -6.36 2.31 -1.76
CA PHE A 25 -5.83 1.11 -2.40
C PHE A 25 -6.07 -0.13 -1.53
N VAL A 26 -6.21 -1.28 -2.17
CA VAL A 26 -6.37 -2.58 -1.51
C VAL A 26 -5.14 -3.45 -1.73
N LEU A 27 -4.52 -3.89 -0.64
CA LEU A 27 -3.38 -4.80 -0.63
C LEU A 27 -3.83 -6.17 -0.11
N PHE A 28 -3.69 -7.18 -0.97
CA PHE A 28 -3.88 -8.57 -0.58
C PHE A 28 -2.59 -9.20 -0.04
N ASN A 29 -2.75 -10.36 0.59
CA ASN A 29 -1.72 -11.08 1.35
C ASN A 29 -0.29 -10.93 0.82
N ASP A 30 -0.03 -11.33 -0.41
CA ASP A 30 1.35 -11.42 -0.94
C ASP A 30 2.04 -10.06 -1.03
N VAL A 31 1.28 -8.99 -1.27
CA VAL A 31 1.80 -7.61 -1.31
C VAL A 31 1.91 -7.05 0.10
N ALA A 32 0.90 -7.31 0.95
CA ALA A 32 0.87 -6.85 2.33
C ALA A 32 1.99 -7.47 3.19
N GLU A 33 2.21 -8.78 3.10
CA GLU A 33 3.29 -9.47 3.84
C GLU A 33 4.66 -8.92 3.45
N LYS A 34 4.90 -8.66 2.16
CA LYS A 34 6.15 -8.04 1.69
C LYS A 34 6.33 -6.61 2.19
N LEU A 35 5.24 -5.86 2.33
CA LEU A 35 5.27 -4.47 2.78
C LEU A 35 5.50 -4.36 4.30
N ILE A 36 4.77 -5.17 5.08
CA ILE A 36 4.84 -5.14 6.55
C ILE A 36 6.04 -5.94 7.07
N ASP A 37 6.53 -6.90 6.27
CA ASP A 37 7.60 -7.84 6.61
C ASP A 37 7.24 -8.74 7.82
N ILE A 38 5.97 -9.13 7.90
CA ILE A 38 5.46 -10.05 8.92
C ILE A 38 4.30 -10.86 8.37
N SER A 39 4.31 -12.17 8.61
CA SER A 39 3.19 -13.01 8.23
C SER A 39 1.97 -12.75 9.11
N THR A 40 0.78 -12.98 8.56
CA THR A 40 -0.49 -12.84 9.30
C THR A 40 -0.51 -13.65 10.58
N HIS A 41 -0.01 -14.88 10.55
CA HIS A 41 0.03 -15.76 11.72
C HIS A 41 0.90 -15.18 12.84
N LYS A 42 2.09 -14.67 12.51
CA LYS A 42 2.97 -14.05 13.51
C LYS A 42 2.35 -12.78 14.09
N LEU A 43 1.72 -11.95 13.26
CA LEU A 43 1.07 -10.74 13.72
C LEU A 43 -0.14 -11.06 14.60
N PHE A 44 -0.99 -11.99 14.16
CA PHE A 44 -2.19 -12.39 14.88
C PHE A 44 -1.86 -12.89 16.27
N ASN A 45 -0.92 -13.84 16.40
CA ASN A 45 -0.52 -14.37 17.71
C ASN A 45 0.02 -13.29 18.66
N LYS A 46 0.69 -12.27 18.12
CA LYS A 46 1.21 -11.14 18.92
C LYS A 46 0.09 -10.21 19.39
N LEU A 47 -0.96 -10.04 18.58
CA LEU A 47 -2.14 -9.23 18.92
C LEU A 47 -3.11 -9.98 19.83
N SER A 48 -3.21 -11.31 19.73
CA SER A 48 -4.06 -12.12 20.63
C SER A 48 -3.67 -11.97 22.10
N SER A 49 -2.41 -11.65 22.39
CA SER A 49 -1.91 -11.39 23.74
C SER A 49 -2.07 -9.93 24.21
N LEU A 50 -2.46 -9.02 23.33
CA LEU A 50 -2.58 -7.59 23.62
C LEU A 50 -4.07 -7.20 23.54
N ASN A 51 -4.67 -6.86 24.68
CA ASN A 51 -6.05 -6.38 24.76
C ASN A 51 -6.20 -4.93 24.25
N ASN A 52 -5.52 -4.55 23.18
CA ASN A 52 -5.62 -3.22 22.60
C ASN A 52 -6.04 -3.28 21.12
N ASN A 53 -7.03 -2.44 20.77
CA ASN A 53 -7.49 -2.26 19.39
C ASN A 53 -6.56 -1.35 18.58
N ASP A 54 -5.30 -1.20 19.01
CA ASP A 54 -4.36 -0.29 18.40
C ASP A 54 -3.80 -0.87 17.09
N VAL A 55 -3.49 0.02 16.15
CA VAL A 55 -2.79 -0.37 14.93
C VAL A 55 -1.40 -0.89 15.30
N PRO A 56 -1.01 -2.10 14.89
CA PRO A 56 0.29 -2.66 15.19
C PRO A 56 1.42 -1.73 14.72
N ALA A 57 2.45 -1.55 15.55
CA ALA A 57 3.59 -0.66 15.24
C ALA A 57 4.24 -0.93 13.87
N HIS A 58 4.23 -2.18 13.40
CA HIS A 58 4.74 -2.55 12.08
C HIS A 58 3.95 -1.88 10.94
N ILE A 59 2.63 -1.79 11.08
CA ILE A 59 1.73 -1.14 10.12
C ILE A 59 1.84 0.38 10.27
N GLN A 60 1.89 0.89 11.51
CA GLN A 60 2.00 2.33 11.77
C GLN A 60 3.27 2.94 11.19
N ARG A 61 4.39 2.19 11.17
CA ARG A 61 5.67 2.61 10.55
C ARG A 61 5.60 2.79 9.03
N LEU A 62 4.52 2.39 8.37
CA LEU A 62 4.30 2.62 6.95
C LEU A 62 3.74 4.01 6.66
N CYS A 63 3.09 4.65 7.63
CA CYS A 63 2.53 5.99 7.49
C CYS A 63 3.64 7.02 7.22
N GLY A 64 3.36 7.97 6.32
CA GLY A 64 4.32 9.00 5.92
C GLY A 64 5.44 8.54 4.99
N LYS A 65 5.45 7.26 4.57
CA LYS A 65 6.42 6.75 3.60
C LYS A 65 5.90 6.84 2.17
N TYR A 66 6.83 7.03 1.24
CA TYR A 66 6.56 7.02 -0.20
C TYR A 66 6.80 5.64 -0.78
N PHE A 67 5.88 5.20 -1.64
CA PHE A 67 5.93 3.93 -2.35
C PHE A 67 5.55 4.12 -3.81
N ILE A 68 6.01 3.19 -4.65
CA ILE A 68 5.56 3.07 -6.04
C ILE A 68 4.63 1.88 -6.12
N PHE A 69 3.42 2.08 -6.62
CA PHE A 69 2.39 1.03 -6.73
C PHE A 69 2.10 0.71 -8.20
N LYS A 70 2.02 -0.58 -8.53
CA LYS A 70 1.41 -1.04 -9.79
C LYS A 70 -0.02 -1.47 -9.52
N LEU A 71 -0.98 -0.68 -10.01
CA LEU A 71 -2.40 -0.99 -9.88
C LEU A 71 -2.84 -2.01 -10.94
N LYS A 72 -3.76 -2.89 -10.55
CA LYS A 72 -4.55 -3.72 -11.46
C LYS A 72 -5.95 -3.14 -11.50
N LEU A 73 -6.30 -2.53 -12.62
CA LEU A 73 -7.62 -1.97 -12.86
C LEU A 73 -8.54 -3.03 -13.47
N ASN A 74 -9.83 -2.97 -13.14
CA ASN A 74 -10.87 -3.79 -13.75
C ASN A 74 -12.07 -2.92 -14.20
N SER A 75 -13.12 -3.55 -14.73
CA SER A 75 -14.31 -2.84 -15.20
C SER A 75 -15.00 -2.03 -14.10
N TYR A 76 -15.00 -2.50 -12.86
CA TYR A 76 -15.55 -1.74 -11.72
C TYR A 76 -14.78 -0.44 -11.48
N ASN A 77 -13.46 -0.46 -11.63
CA ASN A 77 -12.65 0.74 -11.47
C ASN A 77 -12.80 1.71 -12.66
N LEU A 78 -12.90 1.18 -13.89
CA LEU A 78 -12.86 1.98 -15.12
C LEU A 78 -14.23 2.49 -15.57
N LYS A 79 -15.29 1.71 -15.34
CA LYS A 79 -16.65 2.03 -15.81
C LYS A 79 -17.53 2.60 -14.69
N GLU A 80 -17.41 2.07 -13.49
CA GLU A 80 -18.27 2.44 -12.36
C GLU A 80 -17.61 3.46 -11.42
N GLY A 81 -16.32 3.76 -11.60
CA GLY A 81 -15.58 4.74 -10.81
C GLY A 81 -15.36 4.34 -9.35
N LEU A 82 -15.56 3.06 -9.00
CA LEU A 82 -15.46 2.60 -7.62
C LEU A 82 -14.00 2.49 -7.15
N GLU A 83 -13.72 3.13 -6.02
CA GLU A 83 -12.42 3.12 -5.36
C GLU A 83 -12.19 1.80 -4.62
N ASN A 84 -11.47 0.89 -5.26
CA ASN A 84 -10.94 -0.35 -4.67
C ASN A 84 -9.77 -0.84 -5.54
N PHE A 85 -8.81 0.05 -5.79
CA PHE A 85 -7.72 -0.24 -6.70
C PHE A 85 -6.79 -1.31 -6.12
N ILE A 86 -6.72 -2.45 -6.80
CA ILE A 86 -5.91 -3.58 -6.32
C ILE A 86 -4.45 -3.29 -6.64
N VAL A 87 -3.60 -3.35 -5.61
CA VAL A 87 -2.15 -3.29 -5.80
C VAL A 87 -1.65 -4.68 -6.21
N SER A 88 -1.04 -4.76 -7.39
CA SER A 88 -0.43 -5.99 -7.90
C SER A 88 1.06 -6.12 -7.58
N LYS A 89 1.77 -4.99 -7.49
CA LYS A 89 3.19 -4.91 -7.11
C LYS A 89 3.47 -3.59 -6.39
N LEU A 90 4.48 -3.61 -5.54
CA LEU A 90 4.94 -2.48 -4.73
C LEU A 90 6.46 -2.40 -4.76
N TRP A 91 6.99 -1.18 -4.81
CA TRP A 91 8.42 -0.90 -4.70
C TRP A 91 8.70 0.27 -3.77
N ILE A 92 9.87 0.24 -3.15
CA ILE A 92 10.42 1.38 -2.41
C ILE A 92 11.14 2.27 -3.45
N PRO A 93 10.85 3.58 -3.51
CA PRO A 93 11.52 4.47 -4.44
C PRO A 93 13.01 4.55 -4.09
N ALA A 94 13.88 4.20 -5.04
CA ALA A 94 15.31 4.49 -4.90
C ALA A 94 15.53 6.00 -4.76
N GLU A 95 16.50 6.43 -3.94
CA GLU A 95 16.75 7.86 -3.72
C GLU A 95 17.01 8.62 -5.02
N LYS A 96 17.74 8.01 -5.94
CA LYS A 96 17.96 8.54 -7.29
C LYS A 96 16.66 8.81 -8.04
N LEU A 97 15.65 7.93 -7.93
CA LEU A 97 14.34 8.12 -8.56
C LEU A 97 13.55 9.28 -7.92
N LYS A 98 13.70 9.49 -6.61
CA LYS A 98 13.11 10.67 -5.94
C LYS A 98 13.72 11.97 -6.46
N LEU A 99 15.06 11.99 -6.60
CA LEU A 99 15.80 13.12 -7.12
C LEU A 99 15.41 13.42 -8.58
N ASP A 100 15.41 12.39 -9.43
CA ASP A 100 15.06 12.50 -10.86
C ASP A 100 13.62 12.98 -11.06
N TYR A 101 12.68 12.52 -10.23
CA TYR A 101 11.29 13.00 -10.28
C TYR A 101 11.17 14.47 -9.87
N LYS A 102 11.89 14.89 -8.82
CA LYS A 102 11.92 16.28 -8.36
C LYS A 102 12.50 17.20 -9.45
N LEU A 103 13.63 16.81 -10.05
CA LEU A 103 14.28 17.55 -11.13
C LEU A 103 13.42 17.63 -12.41
N LYS A 104 12.76 16.53 -12.80
CA LYS A 104 11.82 16.54 -13.93
C LYS A 104 10.65 17.47 -13.68
N ARG A 105 10.13 17.54 -12.45
CA ARG A 105 9.05 18.46 -12.08
C ARG A 105 9.49 19.91 -12.15
N GLU A 106 10.65 20.24 -11.58
CA GLU A 106 11.22 21.60 -11.64
C GLU A 106 11.38 22.04 -13.10
N LYS A 107 11.99 21.21 -13.96
CA LYS A 107 12.10 21.49 -15.41
C LYS A 107 10.75 21.66 -16.11
N LYS A 108 9.73 20.87 -15.74
CA LYS A 108 8.37 21.00 -16.31
C LYS A 108 7.69 22.30 -15.89
N VAL A 109 7.90 22.77 -14.66
CA VAL A 109 7.37 24.06 -14.18
C VAL A 109 8.00 25.22 -14.97
N TYR A 110 9.31 25.19 -15.22
CA TYR A 110 9.96 26.22 -16.04
C TYR A 110 9.48 26.23 -17.50
N ASN A 111 9.08 25.08 -18.06
CA ASN A 111 8.59 24.99 -19.44
C ASN A 111 7.12 25.40 -19.63
N ILE A 112 6.39 25.74 -18.57
CA ILE A 112 4.98 26.20 -18.62
C ILE A 112 4.89 27.72 -18.39
N VAL A 113 6.02 28.40 -18.13
CA VAL A 113 6.10 29.87 -18.00
C VAL A 113 6.60 30.46 -19.33
N TYR A 114 5.77 30.45 -20.37
CA TYR A 114 5.89 31.28 -21.58
C TYR A 114 4.51 31.50 -22.19
#